data_AF-A0A923TKB9-F1
#
_entry.id   AF-A0A923TKB9-F1
#
_cell.length_a   1.000
_cell.length_b   1.000
_cell.length_c   1.000
_cell.angle_alpha   90.00
_cell.angle_beta   90.00
_cell.angle_gamma   90.00
#
_symmetry.space_group_name_H-M   'P 1'
#
loop_
_entity.id
_entity.type
_entity.pdbx_description
1 polymer ?
#
loop_
_entity_poly.entity_id
_entity_poly.type
_entity_poly.pdbx_seq_one_letter_code
_entity_poly.pdbx_strand_id
1 'polypeptide(L)'
;MSKNLLTKAAAFVAVATLSLVGCKTGSDSLINHIKLSQNSQSFEYVTTFGGNVEIDMEATLPIGKYGSLTFFKNDAGEFSIKLAASLDVFSDTSLAPVSTLPNGLAFPSIVSGPMYTVKLGKNVQAYFDTAGLMGAKKLAGLALQFNNVDNNLPQVTVTQNFFSEANRKFAAFTVFGPTTRGGVTYPGGIFLVGDITQAIDSIQGSGTSKTTRIAGPDAHKFQTAEAQEQLLVKVKKAFAAQGVRIK
;
A
#
# COMPACT_ATOMS: atom_id res chain seq x y z
N MET A 1 58.23 -9.34 25.24
CA MET A 1 57.76 -9.06 23.88
C MET A 1 56.27 -9.42 23.82
N SER A 2 55.28 -8.60 24.17
CA SER A 2 54.86 -7.27 23.71
C SER A 2 54.45 -7.20 22.22
N LYS A 3 53.14 -6.92 22.02
CA LYS A 3 52.49 -6.24 20.87
C LYS A 3 52.26 -7.11 19.61
N ASN A 4 51.07 -7.19 19.00
CA ASN A 4 50.09 -6.13 18.72
C ASN A 4 48.63 -6.62 18.66
N LEU A 5 47.76 -5.80 19.25
CA LEU A 5 46.34 -5.61 18.92
C LEU A 5 46.19 -4.73 17.65
N LEU A 6 45.00 -4.77 17.03
CA LEU A 6 44.41 -3.81 16.06
C LEU A 6 45.00 -3.90 14.62
N THR A 7 44.25 -3.91 13.51
CA THR A 7 43.06 -3.11 13.17
C THR A 7 42.50 -3.52 11.78
N LYS A 8 41.20 -3.23 11.52
CA LYS A 8 40.52 -2.97 10.21
C LYS A 8 40.29 -4.17 9.27
N ALA A 9 39.21 -4.31 8.50
CA ALA A 9 37.92 -3.63 8.36
C ALA A 9 37.04 -4.46 7.40
N ALA A 10 35.72 -4.28 7.52
CA ALA A 10 34.71 -4.34 6.45
C ALA A 10 34.27 -5.68 5.82
N ALA A 11 32.93 -5.81 5.83
CA ALA A 11 32.07 -6.31 4.77
C ALA A 11 32.09 -7.81 4.47
N PHE A 12 30.98 -8.49 4.79
CA PHE A 12 29.96 -8.80 3.79
C PHE A 12 28.71 -9.28 4.55
N VAL A 13 27.75 -8.38 4.79
CA VAL A 13 26.37 -8.83 4.95
C VAL A 13 26.01 -9.36 3.57
N ALA A 14 25.98 -10.68 3.44
CA ALA A 14 25.36 -11.33 2.31
C ALA A 14 23.87 -10.91 2.32
N VAL A 15 23.57 -9.79 1.67
CA VAL A 15 22.26 -9.54 1.12
C VAL A 15 22.08 -10.68 0.13
N ALA A 16 21.43 -11.75 0.58
CA ALA A 16 20.90 -12.75 -0.31
C ALA A 16 19.92 -12.02 -1.23
N THR A 17 20.44 -11.56 -2.36
CA THR A 17 19.70 -11.39 -3.58
C THR A 17 19.16 -12.78 -3.92
N LEU A 18 18.08 -13.16 -3.25
CA LEU A 18 17.13 -14.12 -3.78
C LEU A 18 16.55 -13.42 -5.01
N SER A 19 17.26 -13.58 -6.12
CA SER A 19 16.64 -13.75 -7.41
C SER A 19 15.43 -14.66 -7.18
N LEU A 20 14.26 -14.04 -7.18
CA LEU A 20 13.01 -14.71 -7.53
C LEU A 20 13.26 -15.37 -8.89
N VAL A 21 13.82 -16.57 -8.85
CA VAL A 21 13.74 -17.52 -9.95
C VAL A 21 12.27 -17.57 -10.28
N GLY A 22 11.94 -17.15 -11.49
CA GLY A 22 10.58 -16.96 -11.93
C GLY A 22 9.74 -18.20 -11.65
N CYS A 23 8.97 -18.16 -10.56
CA CYS A 23 7.58 -18.51 -10.71
C CYS A 23 7.10 -17.63 -11.87
N LYS A 24 6.54 -18.23 -12.92
CA LYS A 24 5.62 -17.52 -13.79
C LYS A 24 4.63 -16.81 -12.85
N THR A 25 4.86 -15.54 -12.55
CA THR A 25 3.97 -14.73 -11.72
C THR A 25 2.80 -14.32 -12.61
N GLY A 26 2.03 -15.32 -13.03
CA GLY A 26 0.63 -15.18 -13.40
C GLY A 26 -0.24 -15.30 -12.16
N SER A 27 0.17 -14.68 -11.04
CA SER A 27 -0.78 -14.38 -9.98
C SER A 27 -1.49 -13.12 -10.44
N ASP A 28 -2.73 -13.24 -10.90
CA ASP A 28 -3.55 -12.11 -11.28
C ASP A 28 -3.48 -11.05 -10.19
N SER A 29 -2.92 -9.88 -10.53
CA SER A 29 -2.82 -8.74 -9.63
C SER A 29 -4.23 -8.39 -9.15
N LEU A 30 -4.43 -8.19 -7.83
CA LEU A 30 -5.71 -7.72 -7.30
C LEU A 30 -6.07 -6.33 -7.84
N ILE A 31 -5.05 -5.57 -8.24
CA ILE A 31 -5.18 -4.27 -8.89
C ILE A 31 -5.00 -4.46 -10.39
N ASN A 32 -6.03 -4.13 -11.16
CA ASN A 32 -6.00 -4.18 -12.62
C ASN A 32 -5.39 -2.90 -13.20
N HIS A 33 -5.77 -1.76 -12.63
CA HIS A 33 -5.43 -0.47 -13.21
C HIS A 33 -5.20 0.60 -12.13
N ILE A 34 -4.19 1.45 -12.37
CA ILE A 34 -3.90 2.64 -11.58
C ILE A 34 -3.82 3.82 -12.52
N LYS A 35 -4.61 4.86 -12.24
CA LYS A 35 -4.56 6.16 -12.90
C LYS A 35 -4.12 7.22 -11.91
N LEU A 36 -3.16 8.02 -12.32
CA LEU A 36 -2.64 9.14 -11.55
C LEU A 36 -2.66 10.36 -12.46
N SER A 37 -3.43 11.38 -12.11
CA SER A 37 -3.48 12.63 -12.85
C SER A 37 -3.41 13.83 -11.91
N GLN A 38 -2.83 14.92 -12.39
CA GLN A 38 -2.79 16.19 -11.66
C GLN A 38 -2.85 17.36 -12.64
N ASN A 39 -3.33 18.49 -12.17
CA ASN A 39 -3.21 19.79 -12.82
C ASN A 39 -2.59 20.80 -11.83
N SER A 40 -2.68 22.09 -12.11
CA SER A 40 -2.10 23.14 -11.26
C SER A 40 -2.79 23.30 -9.89
N GLN A 41 -4.00 22.78 -9.71
CA GLN A 41 -4.85 23.01 -8.53
C GLN A 41 -5.28 21.71 -7.83
N SER A 42 -5.38 20.60 -8.55
CA SER A 42 -5.93 19.35 -8.02
C SER A 42 -5.24 18.11 -8.59
N PHE A 43 -5.51 16.97 -7.96
CA PHE A 43 -5.09 15.66 -8.42
C PHE A 43 -6.20 14.61 -8.27
N GLU A 44 -6.03 13.52 -9.00
CA GLU A 44 -6.86 12.33 -8.94
C GLU A 44 -5.95 11.08 -8.90
N TYR A 45 -6.22 10.21 -7.93
CA TYR A 45 -5.66 8.87 -7.84
C TYR A 45 -6.81 7.86 -7.90
N VAL A 46 -6.89 7.12 -9.01
CA VAL A 46 -7.85 6.02 -9.18
C VAL A 46 -7.13 4.69 -9.14
N THR A 47 -7.62 3.78 -8.31
CA THR A 47 -7.23 2.38 -8.32
C THR A 47 -8.44 1.54 -8.69
N THR A 48 -8.31 0.71 -9.72
CA THR A 48 -9.33 -0.24 -10.17
C THR A 48 -8.86 -1.66 -9.85
N PHE A 49 -9.74 -2.42 -9.22
CA PHE A 49 -9.49 -3.80 -8.87
C PHE A 49 -9.88 -4.71 -10.04
N GLY A 50 -9.19 -5.83 -10.21
CA GLY A 50 -9.49 -6.78 -11.30
C GLY A 50 -10.86 -7.42 -11.17
N GLY A 51 -11.35 -7.99 -12.28
CA GLY A 51 -12.64 -8.69 -12.33
C GLY A 51 -12.74 -9.93 -11.43
N ASN A 52 -11.64 -10.31 -10.78
CA ASN A 52 -11.66 -11.26 -9.68
C ASN A 52 -12.13 -10.65 -8.36
N VAL A 53 -12.14 -9.32 -8.19
CA VAL A 53 -12.60 -8.65 -6.97
C VAL A 53 -14.01 -8.09 -7.17
N GLU A 54 -15.00 -8.66 -6.48
CA GLU A 54 -16.37 -8.12 -6.42
C GLU A 54 -16.56 -7.38 -5.09
N ILE A 55 -16.79 -6.08 -5.16
CA ILE A 55 -17.18 -5.22 -4.04
C ILE A 55 -18.41 -4.45 -4.47
N ASP A 56 -19.51 -4.63 -3.74
CA ASP A 56 -20.76 -3.90 -3.96
C ASP A 56 -20.84 -2.73 -2.98
N MET A 57 -20.11 -1.65 -3.30
CA MET A 57 -20.05 -0.45 -2.48
C MET A 57 -19.98 0.79 -3.36
N GLU A 58 -20.94 1.68 -3.17
CA GLU A 58 -20.94 3.02 -3.74
C GLU A 58 -21.07 4.03 -2.61
N ALA A 59 -20.04 4.85 -2.42
CA ALA A 59 -20.00 5.85 -1.37
C ALA A 59 -19.06 6.98 -1.75
N THR A 60 -19.37 8.20 -1.31
CA THR A 60 -18.45 9.33 -1.39
C THR A 60 -18.26 9.93 0.00
N LEU A 61 -17.00 10.00 0.45
CA LEU A 61 -16.61 10.52 1.75
C LEU A 61 -15.83 11.83 1.57
N PRO A 62 -16.19 12.91 2.26
CA PRO A 62 -15.47 14.18 2.15
C PRO A 62 -14.13 14.13 2.89
N ILE A 63 -13.10 14.71 2.27
CA ILE A 63 -11.75 14.88 2.85
C ILE A 63 -11.64 16.31 3.36
N GLY A 64 -12.38 16.62 4.43
CA GLY A 64 -12.48 17.98 4.95
C GLY A 64 -12.85 18.98 3.84
N LYS A 65 -12.05 20.05 3.72
CA LYS A 65 -12.19 21.06 2.64
C LYS A 65 -11.41 20.73 1.35
N TYR A 66 -10.69 19.60 1.32
CA TYR A 66 -9.71 19.33 0.27
C TYR A 66 -10.30 18.59 -0.93
N GLY A 67 -11.34 17.78 -0.73
CA GLY A 67 -11.92 16.99 -1.81
C GLY A 67 -12.70 15.80 -1.29
N SER A 68 -12.61 14.67 -1.99
CA SER A 68 -13.41 13.48 -1.69
C SER A 68 -12.70 12.16 -2.02
N LEU A 69 -13.17 11.11 -1.35
CA LEU A 69 -12.89 9.72 -1.67
C LEU A 69 -14.18 9.07 -2.16
N THR A 70 -14.16 8.50 -3.37
CA THR A 70 -15.31 7.84 -3.99
C THR A 70 -15.03 6.36 -4.24
N PHE A 71 -15.96 5.52 -3.83
CA PHE A 71 -16.06 4.10 -4.15
C PHE A 71 -17.15 3.94 -5.21
N PHE A 72 -16.87 3.26 -6.31
CA PHE A 72 -17.82 3.14 -7.44
C PHE A 72 -17.48 1.93 -8.32
N LYS A 73 -18.43 1.49 -9.15
CA LYS A 73 -18.15 0.61 -10.29
C LYS A 73 -17.87 1.46 -11.53
N ASN A 74 -16.81 1.14 -12.27
CA ASN A 74 -16.51 1.82 -13.54
C ASN A 74 -17.46 1.34 -14.67
N ASP A 75 -17.32 1.90 -15.87
CA ASP A 75 -18.16 1.55 -17.02
C ASP A 75 -18.02 0.08 -17.46
N ALA A 76 -16.91 -0.58 -17.09
CA ALA A 76 -16.69 -2.01 -17.29
C ALA A 76 -17.25 -2.89 -16.16
N GLY A 77 -17.90 -2.29 -15.15
CA GLY A 77 -18.45 -2.98 -13.98
C GLY A 77 -17.42 -3.32 -12.90
N GLU A 78 -16.17 -2.87 -13.03
CA GLU A 78 -15.09 -3.16 -12.09
C GLU A 78 -15.10 -2.18 -10.92
N PHE A 79 -14.84 -2.70 -9.72
CA PHE A 79 -14.77 -1.85 -8.53
C PHE A 79 -13.54 -0.94 -8.58
N SER A 80 -13.78 0.34 -8.32
CA SER A 80 -12.76 1.39 -8.34
C SER A 80 -12.87 2.29 -7.11
N ILE A 81 -11.70 2.76 -6.67
CA ILE A 81 -11.56 3.74 -5.61
C ILE A 81 -10.89 4.97 -6.22
N LYS A 82 -11.51 6.14 -6.07
CA LYS A 82 -10.99 7.43 -6.51
C LYS A 82 -10.75 8.35 -5.33
N LEU A 83 -9.51 8.81 -5.17
CA LEU A 83 -9.13 9.90 -4.29
C LEU A 83 -8.93 11.16 -5.14
N ALA A 84 -9.77 12.17 -4.96
CA ALA A 84 -9.67 13.46 -5.66
C ALA A 84 -9.54 14.60 -4.64
N ALA A 85 -8.50 15.41 -4.74
CA ALA A 85 -8.28 16.51 -3.80
C ALA A 85 -7.51 17.71 -4.42
N SER A 86 -7.66 18.88 -3.79
CA SER A 86 -6.83 20.06 -4.03
C SER A 86 -5.38 19.79 -3.62
N LEU A 87 -4.43 20.36 -4.37
CA LEU A 87 -3.01 20.34 -4.02
C LEU A 87 -2.69 21.09 -2.72
N ASP A 88 -3.60 21.94 -2.23
CA ASP A 88 -3.43 22.67 -0.96
C ASP A 88 -3.29 21.72 0.25
N VAL A 89 -3.81 20.50 0.16
CA VAL A 89 -3.71 19.48 1.23
C VAL A 89 -2.25 19.19 1.61
N PHE A 90 -1.32 19.27 0.66
CA PHE A 90 0.11 19.05 0.88
C PHE A 90 0.80 20.19 1.64
N SER A 91 0.11 21.32 1.82
CA SER A 91 0.61 22.49 2.54
C SER A 91 -0.08 22.73 3.89
N ASP A 92 -1.08 21.91 4.24
CA ASP A 92 -1.82 22.06 5.49
C ASP A 92 -1.05 21.49 6.69
N THR A 93 -0.47 22.40 7.47
CA THR A 93 0.27 22.07 8.69
C THR A 93 -0.61 21.68 9.89
N SER A 94 -1.95 21.82 9.78
CA SER A 94 -2.88 21.40 10.84
C SER A 94 -3.15 19.89 10.85
N LEU A 95 -2.80 19.18 9.77
CA LEU A 95 -2.92 17.73 9.69
C LEU A 95 -1.85 17.04 10.54
N ALA A 96 -2.21 15.90 11.15
CA ALA A 96 -1.30 15.17 12.02
C ALA A 96 -0.37 14.25 11.21
N PRO A 97 0.97 14.31 11.41
CA PRO A 97 1.90 13.39 10.78
C PRO A 97 1.84 12.01 11.45
N VAL A 98 1.97 10.97 10.63
CA VAL A 98 2.07 9.56 11.02
C VAL A 98 3.21 8.91 10.25
N SER A 99 3.93 7.98 10.88
CA SER A 99 5.09 7.29 10.29
C SER A 99 4.84 5.80 10.00
N THR A 100 3.60 5.34 10.22
CA THR A 100 3.22 3.93 10.14
C THR A 100 1.80 3.77 9.58
N LEU A 101 1.51 2.55 9.12
CA LEU A 101 0.16 2.08 8.85
C LEU A 101 -0.71 2.12 10.14
N PRO A 102 -2.06 2.02 10.02
CA PRO A 102 -2.96 2.01 11.18
C PRO A 102 -2.64 0.98 12.27
N ASN A 103 -2.06 -0.15 11.88
CA ASN A 103 -1.63 -1.20 12.80
C ASN A 103 -0.24 -0.97 13.43
N GLY A 104 0.40 0.17 13.16
CA GLY A 104 1.72 0.52 13.65
C GLY A 104 2.88 -0.16 12.92
N LEU A 105 2.63 -0.91 11.84
CA LEU A 105 3.69 -1.43 10.96
C LEU A 105 4.21 -0.34 10.02
N ALA A 106 5.47 -0.47 9.61
CA ALA A 106 6.11 0.50 8.72
C ALA A 106 5.40 0.58 7.36
N PHE A 107 5.37 1.78 6.77
CA PHE A 107 4.88 1.98 5.42
C PHE A 107 5.64 1.14 4.36
N PRO A 108 5.04 0.92 3.18
CA PRO A 108 5.76 0.36 2.04
C PRO A 108 6.93 1.27 1.62
N SER A 109 7.97 0.67 1.03
CA SER A 109 9.25 1.35 0.71
C SER A 109 9.17 2.54 -0.24
N ILE A 110 8.02 2.79 -0.86
CA ILE A 110 7.78 3.99 -1.67
C ILE A 110 7.62 5.24 -0.80
N VAL A 111 7.17 5.07 0.44
CA VAL A 111 7.03 6.14 1.44
C VAL A 111 8.33 6.22 2.24
N SER A 112 9.06 7.34 2.12
CA SER A 112 10.36 7.54 2.77
C SER A 112 10.32 8.43 4.01
N GLY A 113 9.16 8.99 4.36
CA GLY A 113 8.99 9.93 5.46
C GLY A 113 7.60 9.84 6.12
N PRO A 114 7.28 10.76 7.04
CA PRO A 114 5.95 10.84 7.60
C PRO A 114 4.92 11.21 6.52
N MET A 115 3.70 10.70 6.67
CA MET A 115 2.54 11.10 5.89
C MET A 115 1.54 11.79 6.82
N TYR A 116 0.71 12.67 6.28
CA TYR A 116 -0.29 13.43 7.01
C TYR A 116 -1.64 12.79 6.73
N THR A 117 -2.42 12.54 7.78
CA THR A 117 -3.63 11.73 7.67
C THR A 117 -4.90 12.53 7.93
N VAL A 118 -5.95 12.21 7.18
CA VAL A 118 -7.32 12.70 7.41
C VAL A 118 -8.21 11.49 7.65
N LYS A 119 -8.86 11.44 8.82
CA LYS A 119 -9.87 10.42 9.14
C LYS A 119 -11.17 10.74 8.41
N LEU A 120 -11.62 9.83 7.55
CA LEU A 120 -12.86 9.98 6.75
C LEU A 120 -14.03 9.19 7.33
N GLY A 121 -13.76 8.35 8.34
CA GLY A 121 -14.73 7.56 9.06
C GLY A 121 -14.02 6.68 10.09
N LYS A 122 -14.76 5.80 10.77
CA LYS A 122 -14.19 4.90 11.78
C LYS A 122 -13.05 4.05 11.22
N ASN A 123 -13.19 3.61 9.97
CA ASN A 123 -12.33 2.61 9.34
C ASN A 123 -11.58 3.12 8.11
N VAL A 124 -11.68 4.41 7.77
CA VAL A 124 -11.16 4.96 6.51
C VAL A 124 -10.29 6.18 6.79
N GLN A 125 -9.09 6.19 6.23
CA GLN A 125 -8.12 7.28 6.41
C GLN A 125 -7.40 7.61 5.09
N ALA A 126 -7.39 8.88 4.68
CA ALA A 126 -6.57 9.35 3.56
C ALA A 126 -5.19 9.81 4.05
N TYR A 127 -4.16 9.65 3.22
CA TYR A 127 -2.77 9.94 3.55
C TYR A 127 -2.14 10.81 2.46
N PHE A 128 -1.35 11.80 2.87
CA PHE A 128 -0.66 12.73 1.98
C PHE A 128 0.79 12.91 2.45
N ASP A 129 1.75 12.74 1.57
CA ASP A 129 3.17 12.92 1.91
C ASP A 129 3.54 14.38 2.09
N THR A 130 4.55 14.66 2.92
CA THR A 130 5.16 15.98 3.09
C THR A 130 6.65 15.99 2.84
N ALA A 131 7.18 15.06 2.05
CA ALA A 131 8.52 15.10 1.48
C ALA A 131 8.69 16.33 0.56
N GLY A 132 8.68 17.50 1.19
CA GLY A 132 8.98 18.83 0.71
C GLY A 132 8.15 19.28 -0.48
N LEU A 133 7.69 20.54 -0.39
CA LEU A 133 7.63 21.44 -1.53
C LEU A 133 8.94 21.51 -2.37
N MET A 134 9.99 20.78 -1.97
CA MET A 134 11.31 20.68 -2.59
C MET A 134 11.71 19.26 -3.03
N GLY A 135 10.87 18.22 -2.88
CA GLY A 135 11.15 16.84 -3.27
C GLY A 135 10.25 16.37 -4.41
N ALA A 136 10.81 15.76 -5.46
CA ALA A 136 10.13 15.46 -6.73
C ALA A 136 8.91 14.49 -6.68
N LYS A 137 8.47 14.04 -5.49
CA LYS A 137 7.40 13.06 -5.31
C LYS A 137 6.29 13.63 -4.42
N LYS A 138 5.05 13.49 -4.85
CA LYS A 138 3.87 13.78 -4.04
C LYS A 138 3.12 12.48 -3.91
N LEU A 139 3.11 11.88 -2.73
CA LEU A 139 2.37 10.64 -2.52
C LEU A 139 0.98 10.92 -1.98
N ALA A 140 -0.02 10.29 -2.58
CA ALA A 140 -1.38 10.24 -2.07
C ALA A 140 -1.76 8.78 -1.80
N GLY A 141 -2.44 8.53 -0.69
CA GLY A 141 -2.79 7.19 -0.27
C GLY A 141 -4.07 7.10 0.54
N LEU A 142 -4.49 5.86 0.80
CA LEU A 142 -5.70 5.51 1.50
C LEU A 142 -5.48 4.24 2.30
N ALA A 143 -5.93 4.23 3.56
CA ALA A 143 -6.10 3.00 4.33
C ALA A 143 -7.59 2.69 4.56
N LEU A 144 -7.96 1.43 4.34
CA LEU A 144 -9.22 0.85 4.75
C LEU A 144 -8.94 -0.21 5.82
N GLN A 145 -9.55 -0.07 6.98
CA GLN A 145 -9.45 -0.99 8.11
C GLN A 145 -10.68 -1.90 8.17
N PHE A 146 -10.49 -3.17 8.50
CA PHE A 146 -11.57 -4.15 8.52
C PHE A 146 -11.67 -4.82 9.89
N ASN A 147 -12.79 -4.61 10.58
CA ASN A 147 -12.94 -5.04 11.97
C ASN A 147 -12.96 -6.57 12.17
N ASN A 148 -13.37 -7.37 11.17
CA ASN A 148 -13.39 -8.84 11.30
C ASN A 148 -12.15 -9.53 10.73
N VAL A 149 -11.22 -8.75 10.19
CA VAL A 149 -9.94 -9.27 9.68
C VAL A 149 -8.96 -9.55 10.83
N ASP A 150 -9.22 -8.96 11.99
CA ASP A 150 -8.42 -9.05 13.21
C ASP A 150 -8.23 -10.47 13.76
N ASN A 151 -9.07 -11.42 13.33
CA ASN A 151 -8.96 -12.83 13.73
C ASN A 151 -8.43 -13.75 12.61
N ASN A 152 -8.35 -13.27 11.37
CA ASN A 152 -8.14 -14.14 10.19
C ASN A 152 -6.87 -13.81 9.39
N LEU A 153 -6.34 -12.60 9.49
CA LEU A 153 -5.03 -12.28 8.92
C LEU A 153 -3.91 -12.52 9.93
N PRO A 154 -2.80 -13.18 9.53
CA PRO A 154 -1.59 -13.23 10.34
C PRO A 154 -1.00 -11.83 10.53
N GLN A 155 -0.14 -11.63 11.54
CA GLN A 155 0.49 -10.33 11.83
C GLN A 155 1.61 -10.01 10.82
N VAL A 156 1.23 -9.86 9.55
CA VAL A 156 2.14 -9.58 8.44
C VAL A 156 1.56 -8.50 7.53
N THR A 157 2.46 -7.80 6.84
CA THR A 157 2.14 -6.99 5.67
C THR A 157 2.60 -7.71 4.42
N VAL A 158 1.74 -7.75 3.41
CA VAL A 158 2.08 -8.19 2.05
C VAL A 158 1.99 -6.97 1.15
N THR A 159 3.11 -6.59 0.51
CA THR A 159 3.16 -5.44 -0.38
C THR A 159 3.48 -5.84 -1.82
N GLN A 160 2.59 -5.44 -2.72
CA GLN A 160 2.82 -5.42 -4.16
C GLN A 160 3.26 -4.01 -4.57
N ASN A 161 4.40 -3.90 -5.24
CA ASN A 161 4.87 -2.63 -5.79
C ASN A 161 4.65 -2.58 -7.30
N PHE A 162 4.31 -1.40 -7.78
CA PHE A 162 4.12 -1.10 -9.20
C PHE A 162 5.27 -0.20 -9.67
N PHE A 163 5.82 -0.57 -10.83
CA PHE A 163 6.99 0.08 -11.42
C PHE A 163 6.64 0.64 -12.79
N SER A 164 7.19 1.80 -13.11
CA SER A 164 7.16 2.36 -14.46
C SER A 164 8.10 1.59 -15.39
N GLU A 165 8.02 1.86 -16.70
CA GLU A 165 8.93 1.27 -17.69
C GLU A 165 10.41 1.57 -17.39
N ALA A 166 10.69 2.74 -16.81
CA ALA A 166 12.02 3.12 -16.32
C ALA A 166 12.43 2.43 -15.00
N ASN A 167 11.70 1.38 -14.58
CA ASN A 167 11.91 0.61 -13.35
C ASN A 167 11.85 1.46 -12.07
N ARG A 168 11.06 2.54 -12.06
CA ARG A 168 10.85 3.39 -10.87
C ARG A 168 9.56 2.98 -10.17
N LYS A 169 9.61 2.75 -8.86
CA LYS A 169 8.41 2.53 -8.03
C LYS A 169 7.53 3.77 -8.05
N PHE A 170 6.28 3.63 -8.48
CA PHE A 170 5.32 4.74 -8.54
C PHE A 170 4.05 4.48 -7.72
N ALA A 171 3.73 3.22 -7.39
CA ALA A 171 2.63 2.90 -6.49
C ALA A 171 2.88 1.62 -5.69
N ALA A 172 2.12 1.44 -4.61
CA ALA A 172 2.12 0.22 -3.83
C ALA A 172 0.72 -0.11 -3.30
N PHE A 173 0.39 -1.40 -3.30
CA PHE A 173 -0.75 -1.97 -2.60
C PHE A 173 -0.23 -2.84 -1.47
N THR A 174 -0.71 -2.61 -0.26
CA THR A 174 -0.31 -3.35 0.93
C THR A 174 -1.54 -3.90 1.63
N VAL A 175 -1.60 -5.21 1.82
CA VAL A 175 -2.49 -5.84 2.81
C VAL A 175 -1.74 -5.91 4.12
N PHE A 176 -2.31 -5.42 5.21
CA PHE A 176 -1.70 -5.47 6.53
C PHE A 176 -2.60 -6.19 7.53
N GLY A 177 -2.05 -7.15 8.27
CA GLY A 177 -2.75 -7.85 9.32
C GLY A 177 -2.90 -7.02 10.60
N PRO A 178 -3.69 -7.51 11.57
CA PRO A 178 -3.78 -6.90 12.88
C PRO A 178 -2.43 -6.92 13.59
N THR A 179 -2.26 -6.07 14.60
CA THR A 179 -1.07 -6.10 15.47
C THR A 179 -1.48 -5.79 16.89
N THR A 180 -0.99 -6.56 17.87
CA THR A 180 -1.22 -6.28 19.29
C THR A 180 0.02 -5.65 19.91
N ARG A 181 -0.11 -4.45 20.49
CA ARG A 181 0.97 -3.78 21.23
C ARG A 181 0.45 -3.28 22.56
N GLY A 182 1.15 -3.59 23.64
CA GLY A 182 0.75 -3.15 24.99
C GLY A 182 -0.66 -3.58 25.40
N GLY A 183 -1.13 -4.75 24.93
CA GLY A 183 -2.48 -5.26 25.21
C GLY A 183 -3.60 -4.66 24.34
N VAL A 184 -3.28 -3.72 23.45
CA VAL A 184 -4.24 -3.14 22.50
C VAL A 184 -4.07 -3.78 21.12
N THR A 185 -5.16 -4.32 20.56
CA THR A 185 -5.18 -4.85 19.19
C THR A 185 -5.60 -3.76 18.22
N TYR A 186 -4.71 -3.47 17.27
CA TYR A 186 -4.95 -2.57 16.15
C TYR A 186 -5.41 -3.37 14.94
N PRO A 187 -6.33 -2.82 14.12
CA PRO A 187 -7.00 -3.59 13.10
C PRO A 187 -6.11 -3.89 11.89
N GLY A 188 -6.45 -4.96 11.17
CA GLY A 188 -5.95 -5.24 9.82
C GLY A 188 -6.66 -4.43 8.73
N GLY A 189 -6.14 -4.44 7.51
CA GLY A 189 -6.65 -3.62 6.43
C GLY A 189 -5.90 -3.68 5.10
N ILE A 190 -6.25 -2.76 4.21
CA ILE A 190 -5.48 -2.43 3.01
C ILE A 190 -4.96 -1.01 3.06
N PHE A 191 -3.82 -0.81 2.44
CA PHE A 191 -3.22 0.48 2.19
C PHE A 191 -2.82 0.60 0.72
N LEU A 192 -3.30 1.65 0.08
CA LEU A 192 -3.01 2.04 -1.29
C LEU A 192 -2.20 3.34 -1.25
N VAL A 193 -1.15 3.45 -2.05
CA VAL A 193 -0.38 4.69 -2.18
C VAL A 193 0.20 4.82 -3.58
N GLY A 194 0.15 6.02 -4.14
CA GLY A 194 0.69 6.35 -5.46
C GLY A 194 1.39 7.71 -5.48
N ASP A 195 2.38 7.84 -6.34
CA ASP A 195 3.12 9.07 -6.61
C ASP A 195 2.41 9.88 -7.69
N ILE A 196 1.59 10.85 -7.28
CA ILE A 196 0.75 11.65 -8.18
C ILE A 196 1.58 12.56 -9.11
N THR A 197 2.89 12.72 -8.88
CA THR A 197 3.77 13.44 -9.82
C THR A 197 4.19 12.60 -11.01
N GLN A 198 4.15 11.27 -10.89
CA GLN A 198 4.36 10.33 -12.00
C GLN A 198 3.08 10.18 -12.82
N ALA A 199 2.42 11.29 -13.18
CA ALA A 199 1.14 11.26 -13.89
C ALA A 199 1.21 10.31 -15.10
N ILE A 200 0.46 9.22 -15.04
CA ILE A 200 0.36 8.19 -16.06
C ILE A 200 -1.15 8.03 -16.29
N ASP A 201 -1.59 8.32 -17.51
CA ASP A 201 -3.02 8.31 -17.86
C ASP A 201 -3.66 6.92 -17.72
N SER A 202 -2.86 5.85 -17.77
CA SER A 202 -3.26 4.49 -17.41
C SER A 202 -2.06 3.56 -17.44
N ILE A 203 -1.98 2.59 -16.52
CA ILE A 203 -1.30 1.33 -16.82
C ILE A 203 -2.37 0.30 -17.12
N GLN A 204 -2.73 0.14 -18.40
CA GLN A 204 -3.28 -1.11 -18.89
C GLN A 204 -2.13 -2.12 -19.01
N GLY A 205 -2.03 -3.04 -18.06
CA GLY A 205 -1.44 -4.36 -18.30
C GLY A 205 0.04 -4.51 -18.72
N SER A 206 0.89 -3.48 -18.75
CA SER A 206 2.31 -3.62 -19.15
C SER A 206 3.34 -3.21 -18.07
N GLY A 207 2.92 -2.52 -17.01
CA GLY A 207 3.78 -2.25 -15.86
C GLY A 207 4.04 -3.54 -15.09
N THR A 208 5.29 -3.99 -15.02
CA THR A 208 5.61 -5.19 -14.23
C THR A 208 5.25 -4.96 -12.77
N SER A 209 4.26 -5.68 -12.26
CA SER A 209 3.98 -5.71 -10.82
C SER A 209 4.86 -6.78 -10.19
N LYS A 210 5.48 -6.46 -9.06
CA LYS A 210 6.29 -7.43 -8.30
C LYS A 210 5.81 -7.44 -6.86
N THR A 211 5.37 -8.59 -6.37
CA THR A 211 5.26 -8.82 -4.93
C THR A 211 6.67 -8.75 -4.36
N THR A 212 6.98 -7.69 -3.63
CA THR A 212 8.38 -7.39 -3.27
C THR A 212 8.66 -7.56 -1.79
N ARG A 213 7.63 -7.67 -0.93
CA ARG A 213 7.85 -7.67 0.51
C ARG A 213 6.76 -8.37 1.31
N ILE A 214 7.21 -9.26 2.20
CA ILE A 214 6.46 -9.74 3.37
C ILE A 214 7.22 -9.28 4.62
N ALA A 215 6.56 -8.57 5.52
CA ALA A 215 7.16 -8.02 6.74
C ALA A 215 6.21 -8.11 7.93
N GLY A 216 6.72 -8.00 9.15
CA GLY A 216 5.95 -8.12 10.39
C GLY A 216 6.41 -9.28 11.28
N PRO A 217 5.88 -9.39 12.51
CA PRO A 217 6.29 -10.40 13.50
C PRO A 217 6.28 -11.84 12.95
N ASP A 218 5.28 -12.17 12.13
CA ASP A 218 5.12 -13.51 11.56
C ASP A 218 5.80 -13.70 10.20
N ALA A 219 6.52 -12.70 9.66
CA ALA A 219 7.06 -12.75 8.31
C ALA A 219 8.03 -13.92 8.08
N HIS A 220 8.74 -14.35 9.12
CA HIS A 220 9.64 -15.51 9.07
C HIS A 220 8.90 -16.82 8.70
N LYS A 221 7.58 -16.90 8.93
CA LYS A 221 6.75 -18.08 8.62
C LYS A 221 6.34 -18.16 7.14
N PHE A 222 6.59 -17.12 6.34
CA PHE A 222 6.10 -16.98 4.96
C PHE A 222 7.24 -16.77 3.95
N GLN A 223 8.39 -17.39 4.20
CA GLN A 223 9.58 -17.27 3.35
C GLN A 223 9.59 -18.25 2.18
N THR A 224 8.75 -19.30 2.20
CA THR A 224 8.63 -20.28 1.11
C THR A 224 7.46 -19.96 0.18
N ALA A 225 7.51 -20.42 -1.07
CA ALA A 225 6.45 -20.19 -2.06
C ALA A 225 5.10 -20.77 -1.59
N GLU A 226 5.11 -21.97 -1.00
CA GLU A 226 3.90 -22.63 -0.48
C GLU A 226 3.28 -21.84 0.67
N ALA A 227 4.11 -21.31 1.58
CA ALA A 227 3.63 -20.50 2.69
C ALA A 227 3.04 -19.16 2.21
N GLN A 228 3.60 -18.58 1.15
CA GLN A 228 3.09 -17.37 0.51
C GLN A 228 1.76 -17.61 -0.20
N GLU A 229 1.59 -18.76 -0.84
CA GLU A 229 0.32 -19.17 -1.45
C GLU A 229 -0.76 -19.35 -0.37
N GLN A 230 -0.43 -20.02 0.73
CA GLN A 230 -1.35 -20.15 1.88
C GLN A 230 -1.70 -18.80 2.50
N LEU A 231 -0.74 -17.86 2.56
CA LEU A 231 -0.99 -16.50 3.01
C LEU A 231 -1.98 -15.79 2.07
N LEU A 232 -1.81 -15.92 0.75
CA LEU A 232 -2.71 -15.36 -0.24
C LEU A 232 -4.13 -15.93 -0.09
N VAL A 233 -4.28 -17.24 0.13
CA VAL A 233 -5.58 -17.88 0.40
C VAL A 233 -6.24 -17.31 1.65
N LYS A 234 -5.47 -17.14 2.74
CA LYS A 234 -5.99 -16.53 3.98
C LYS A 234 -6.42 -15.09 3.77
N VAL A 235 -5.63 -14.32 3.02
CA VAL A 235 -5.96 -12.96 2.61
C VAL A 235 -7.28 -12.93 1.84
N LYS A 236 -7.41 -13.75 0.79
CA LYS A 236 -8.66 -13.87 0.00
C LYS A 236 -9.87 -14.20 0.86
N LYS A 237 -9.74 -15.15 1.79
CA LYS A 237 -10.82 -15.54 2.71
C LYS A 237 -11.20 -14.40 3.68
N ALA A 238 -10.23 -13.65 4.18
CA ALA A 238 -10.46 -12.52 5.06
C ALA A 238 -11.23 -11.39 4.37
N PHE A 239 -10.92 -11.11 3.10
CA PHE A 239 -11.70 -10.19 2.26
C PHE A 239 -13.13 -10.69 2.01
N ALA A 240 -13.28 -11.98 1.67
CA ALA A 240 -14.61 -12.57 1.42
C ALA A 240 -15.54 -12.43 2.62
N ALA A 241 -15.02 -12.56 3.84
CA ALA A 241 -15.77 -12.37 5.08
C ALA A 241 -16.25 -10.92 5.31
N GLN A 242 -15.80 -9.96 4.50
CA GLN A 242 -16.19 -8.55 4.52
C GLN A 242 -17.09 -8.15 3.34
N GLY A 243 -17.60 -9.13 2.60
CA GLY A 243 -18.36 -8.88 1.38
C GLY A 243 -17.48 -8.54 0.17
N VAL A 244 -16.16 -8.64 0.30
CA VAL A 244 -15.20 -8.47 -0.81
C VAL A 244 -14.87 -9.84 -1.40
N ARG A 245 -15.49 -10.25 -2.49
CA ARG A 245 -15.23 -11.59 -3.07
C ARG A 245 -14.02 -11.52 -3.99
N ILE A 246 -13.00 -12.32 -3.73
CA ILE A 246 -11.83 -12.46 -4.60
C ILE A 246 -11.89 -13.85 -5.28
N LYS A 247 -12.15 -13.90 -6.58
CA LYS A 247 -12.16 -15.10 -7.42
C LYS A 247 -10.74 -15.66 -7.62
#